data_AF-A0A928M0J8-F1
#
_entry.id   AF-A0A928M0J8-F1
#
_cell.length_a   1.000
_cell.length_b   1.000
_cell.length_c   1.000
_cell.angle_alpha   90.00
_cell.angle_beta   90.00
_cell.angle_gamma   90.00
#
_symmetry.space_group_name_H-M   'P 1'
#
loop_
_entity.id
_entity.type
_entity.pdbx_description
1 polymer ?
#
loop_
_entity_poly.entity_id
_entity_poly.type
_entity_poly.pdbx_seq_one_letter_code
_entity_poly.pdbx_strand_id
1 'polypeptide(L)'
;MEWSGCIKMMQGYLENSPLIILGSGASMPYGLPSMGALADKIKEDPTVISDAKYDDLCSAIDSLGLEGAIDSVKLSSVTLDAIRKVTWNKVNDCDLKYFNDNPTSPPNALVELLNKVIAPTPNAAGVLQL
;
A
#
# COMPACT_ATOMS: atom_id res chain seq x y z
N MET A 1 -38.10 -14.22 -3.88
CA MET A 1 -36.81 -13.89 -4.52
C MET A 1 -35.99 -15.17 -4.52
N GLU A 2 -35.62 -15.70 -5.70
CA GLU A 2 -34.88 -16.97 -5.80
C GLU A 2 -33.44 -16.80 -5.31
N TRP A 3 -32.98 -17.67 -4.40
CA TRP A 3 -31.64 -17.68 -3.81
C TRP A 3 -30.52 -17.67 -4.86
N SER A 4 -30.73 -18.42 -5.94
CA SER A 4 -29.85 -18.48 -7.11
C SER A 4 -29.68 -17.12 -7.80
N GLY A 5 -30.73 -16.29 -7.83
CA GLY A 5 -30.70 -14.93 -8.36
C GLY A 5 -29.89 -13.97 -7.50
N CYS A 6 -30.00 -14.08 -6.16
CA CYS A 6 -29.22 -13.26 -5.23
C CYS A 6 -27.72 -13.57 -5.33
N ILE A 7 -27.35 -14.85 -5.41
CA ILE A 7 -25.95 -15.28 -5.58
C ILE A 7 -25.37 -14.76 -6.90
N LYS A 8 -26.11 -14.87 -8.01
CA LYS A 8 -25.67 -14.32 -9.31
C LYS A 8 -25.46 -12.81 -9.28
N MET A 9 -26.32 -12.09 -8.57
CA MET A 9 -26.22 -10.64 -8.45
C MET A 9 -25.01 -10.22 -7.60
N MET A 10 -24.77 -10.89 -6.47
CA MET A 10 -23.55 -10.69 -5.68
C MET A 10 -22.28 -11.02 -6.47
N GLN A 11 -22.28 -12.13 -7.21
CA GLN A 11 -21.16 -12.49 -8.09
C GLN A 11 -20.93 -11.43 -9.16
N GLY A 12 -22.00 -10.90 -9.79
CA GLY A 12 -21.88 -9.83 -10.78
C GLY A 12 -21.27 -8.53 -10.23
N TYR A 13 -21.54 -8.19 -8.96
CA TYR A 13 -20.88 -7.04 -8.31
C TYR A 13 -19.41 -7.29 -7.99
N LEU A 14 -19.02 -8.54 -7.74
CA LEU A 14 -17.64 -8.91 -7.41
C LEU A 14 -16.78 -9.14 -8.66
N GLU A 15 -17.36 -9.65 -9.75
CA GLU A 15 -16.66 -10.02 -10.99
C GLU A 15 -15.94 -8.86 -11.70
N ASN A 16 -16.28 -7.61 -11.40
CA ASN A 16 -15.67 -6.42 -12.03
C ASN A 16 -15.30 -5.34 -11.00
N SER A 17 -14.75 -5.76 -9.86
CA SER A 17 -14.27 -4.81 -8.85
C SER A 17 -13.18 -3.91 -9.46
N PRO A 18 -13.35 -2.57 -9.47
CA PRO A 18 -12.36 -1.68 -10.05
C PRO A 18 -11.05 -1.78 -9.24
N LEU A 19 -10.00 -2.30 -9.87
CA LEU A 19 -8.65 -2.32 -9.30
C LEU A 19 -7.98 -0.99 -9.59
N ILE A 20 -7.75 -0.20 -8.54
CA ILE A 20 -6.97 1.03 -8.63
C ILE A 20 -5.51 0.69 -8.30
N ILE A 21 -4.64 0.71 -9.31
CA ILE A 21 -3.19 0.60 -9.11
C ILE A 21 -2.62 2.03 -9.05
N LEU A 22 -2.29 2.49 -7.85
CA LEU A 22 -1.64 3.77 -7.63
C LEU A 22 -0.14 3.55 -7.45
N GLY A 23 0.67 4.10 -8.35
CA GLY A 23 2.12 4.14 -8.20
C GLY A 23 2.56 5.08 -7.08
N SER A 24 3.80 4.94 -6.62
CA SER A 24 4.40 5.76 -5.55
C SER A 24 4.37 7.27 -5.83
N GLY A 25 4.30 7.69 -7.10
CA GLY A 25 4.13 9.10 -7.47
C GLY A 25 2.81 9.72 -7.02
N ALA A 26 1.75 8.92 -6.84
CA ALA A 26 0.45 9.41 -6.39
C ALA A 26 0.43 9.70 -4.88
N SER A 27 1.29 9.04 -4.10
CA SER A 27 1.35 9.18 -2.65
C SER A 27 2.38 10.21 -2.17
N MET A 28 3.36 10.56 -3.00
CA MET A 28 4.38 11.58 -2.70
C MET A 28 3.83 12.95 -2.23
N PRO A 29 2.77 13.52 -2.86
CA PRO A 29 2.18 14.78 -2.40
C PRO A 29 1.62 14.72 -0.97
N TYR A 30 1.33 13.52 -0.48
CA TYR A 30 0.78 13.24 0.83
C TYR A 30 1.87 12.82 1.83
N GLY A 31 3.14 13.15 1.56
CA GLY A 31 4.24 12.97 2.51
C GLY A 31 4.83 11.55 2.57
N LEU A 32 4.40 10.65 1.68
CA LEU A 32 5.09 9.37 1.49
C LEU A 32 6.45 9.58 0.81
N PRO A 33 7.46 8.76 1.15
CA PRO A 33 8.81 8.96 0.65
C PRO A 33 8.89 8.68 -0.84
N SER A 34 9.67 9.50 -1.55
CA SER A 34 10.04 9.24 -2.94
C SER A 34 11.03 8.08 -3.03
N MET A 35 11.20 7.50 -4.22
CA MET A 35 12.21 6.47 -4.47
C MET A 35 13.63 6.96 -4.15
N GLY A 36 13.93 8.25 -4.37
CA GLY A 36 15.21 8.84 -3.98
C GLY A 36 15.39 8.90 -2.47
N ALA A 37 14.37 9.37 -1.74
CA ALA A 37 14.41 9.42 -0.27
C ALA A 37 14.54 8.03 0.37
N LEU A 38 13.94 7.00 -0.26
CA LEU A 38 14.14 5.61 0.14
C LEU A 38 15.57 5.14 -0.12
N ALA A 39 16.13 5.48 -1.29
CA ALA A 39 17.50 5.12 -1.64
C ALA A 39 18.53 5.71 -0.66
N ASP A 40 18.36 6.99 -0.31
CA ASP A 40 19.19 7.66 0.69
C ASP A 40 19.10 6.95 2.04
N LYS A 41 17.88 6.58 2.46
CA LYS A 41 17.69 5.91 3.74
C LYS A 41 18.26 4.48 3.78
N ILE A 42 18.26 3.79 2.64
CA ILE A 42 18.88 2.47 2.47
C ILE A 42 20.41 2.58 2.54
N LYS A 43 21.01 3.61 1.92
CA LYS A 43 22.46 3.86 1.97
C LYS A 43 22.97 4.14 3.39
N GLU A 44 22.11 4.60 4.30
CA GLU A 44 22.46 4.84 5.71
C GLU A 44 22.42 3.57 6.59
N ASP A 45 21.85 2.45 6.11
CA ASP A 45 21.67 1.26 6.96
C ASP A 45 23.00 0.50 7.16
N PRO A 46 23.42 0.22 8.42
CA PRO A 46 24.70 -0.44 8.69
C PRO A 46 24.84 -1.83 8.07
N THR A 47 23.72 -2.56 7.93
CA THR A 47 23.72 -3.90 7.34
C THR A 47 23.96 -3.80 5.84
N VAL A 48 23.37 -2.80 5.19
CA VAL A 48 23.55 -2.54 3.76
C VAL A 48 24.97 -2.06 3.46
N ILE A 49 25.52 -1.17 4.29
CA ILE A 49 26.91 -0.68 4.16
C ILE A 49 27.92 -1.82 4.31
N SER A 50 27.61 -2.83 5.12
CA SER A 50 28.50 -3.98 5.34
C SER A 50 28.55 -4.98 4.17
N ASP A 51 27.67 -4.84 3.17
CA ASP A 51 27.67 -5.73 2.02
C ASP A 51 28.90 -5.50 1.14
N ALA A 52 29.50 -6.59 0.66
CA ALA A 52 30.66 -6.53 -0.23
C ALA A 52 30.38 -5.78 -1.55
N LYS A 53 29.11 -5.65 -1.95
CA LYS A 53 28.66 -4.96 -3.16
C LYS A 53 27.98 -3.63 -2.88
N TYR A 54 28.23 -3.04 -1.72
CA TYR A 54 27.67 -1.74 -1.36
C TYR A 54 28.04 -0.63 -2.38
N ASP A 55 29.30 -0.59 -2.82
CA ASP A 55 29.76 0.42 -3.80
C ASP A 55 29.11 0.22 -5.18
N ASP A 56 28.93 -1.04 -5.60
CA ASP A 56 28.21 -1.40 -6.82
C ASP A 56 26.73 -0.99 -6.73
N LEU A 57 26.10 -1.22 -5.57
CA LEU A 57 24.73 -0.79 -5.30
C LEU A 57 24.60 0.73 -5.36
N CYS A 58 25.50 1.48 -4.74
CA CYS A 58 25.47 2.94 -4.78
C CYS A 58 25.59 3.46 -6.22
N SER A 59 26.53 2.91 -6.99
CA SER A 59 26.73 3.26 -8.40
C SER A 59 25.52 2.91 -9.28
N ALA A 60 24.89 1.76 -9.01
CA ALA A 60 23.69 1.33 -9.71
C ALA A 60 22.47 2.19 -9.35
N ILE A 61 22.34 2.63 -8.09
CA ILE A 61 21.27 3.55 -7.66
C ILE A 61 21.37 4.87 -8.43
N ASP A 62 22.58 5.42 -8.55
CA ASP A 62 22.79 6.73 -9.18
C ASP A 62 22.58 6.69 -10.70
N SER A 63 22.74 5.52 -11.33
CA SER A 63 22.61 5.33 -12.78
C SER A 63 21.24 4.79 -13.24
N LEU A 64 20.68 3.82 -12.51
CA LEU A 64 19.47 3.07 -12.89
C LEU A 64 18.27 3.37 -11.98
N GLY A 65 18.47 4.11 -10.89
CA GLY A 65 17.49 4.27 -9.83
C GLY A 65 17.40 3.05 -8.92
N LEU A 66 16.69 3.20 -7.80
CA LEU A 66 16.66 2.21 -6.72
C LEU A 66 16.13 0.83 -7.16
N GLU A 67 15.08 0.80 -7.98
CA GLU A 67 14.49 -0.46 -8.46
C GLU A 67 15.46 -1.20 -9.39
N GLY A 68 16.03 -0.48 -10.37
CA GLY A 68 17.01 -1.05 -11.29
C GLY A 68 18.30 -1.49 -10.59
N ALA A 69 18.70 -0.80 -9.53
CA ALA A 69 19.88 -1.16 -8.73
C ALA A 69 19.70 -2.46 -7.96
N ILE A 70 18.52 -2.66 -7.35
CA ILE A 70 18.22 -3.89 -6.60
C ILE A 70 18.13 -5.11 -7.52
N ASP A 71 17.60 -4.95 -8.74
CA ASP A 71 17.48 -6.04 -9.71
C ASP A 71 18.81 -6.38 -10.39
N SER A 72 19.66 -5.38 -10.62
CA SER A 72 20.95 -5.57 -11.30
C SER A 72 22.07 -6.07 -10.38
N VAL A 73 22.12 -5.63 -9.12
CA VAL A 73 23.18 -5.99 -8.20
C VAL A 73 22.79 -7.25 -7.43
N LYS A 74 23.58 -8.32 -7.58
CA LYS A 74 23.40 -9.57 -6.82
C LYS A 74 23.83 -9.40 -5.36
N LEU A 75 22.99 -8.73 -4.57
CA LEU A 75 23.15 -8.51 -3.13
C LEU A 75 23.00 -9.80 -2.33
N SER A 76 23.53 -9.81 -1.11
CA SER A 76 23.28 -10.92 -0.18
C SER A 76 21.82 -10.94 0.30
N SER A 77 21.33 -12.11 0.71
CA SER A 77 19.98 -12.25 1.26
C SER A 77 19.77 -11.41 2.52
N VAL A 78 20.81 -11.26 3.35
CA VAL A 78 20.80 -10.44 4.57
C VAL A 78 20.58 -8.97 4.21
N THR A 79 21.30 -8.47 3.21
CA THR A 79 21.17 -7.09 2.73
C THR A 79 19.81 -6.83 2.10
N LEU A 80 19.28 -7.77 1.30
CA LEU A 80 17.93 -7.65 0.74
C LEU A 80 16.84 -7.58 1.84
N ASP A 81 16.98 -8.37 2.90
CA ASP A 81 16.07 -8.30 4.04
C ASP A 81 16.22 -7.01 4.84
N ALA A 82 17.43 -6.46 4.96
CA ALA A 82 17.65 -5.15 5.55
C ALA A 82 16.96 -4.05 4.72
N ILE A 83 17.14 -4.05 3.40
CA ILE A 83 16.47 -3.13 2.46
C ILE A 83 14.95 -3.19 2.61
N ARG A 84 14.38 -4.41 2.68
CA ARG A 84 12.93 -4.59 2.90
C ARG A 84 12.47 -3.94 4.21
N LYS A 85 13.19 -4.18 5.32
CA LYS A 85 12.84 -3.62 6.63
C LYS A 85 12.95 -2.10 6.64
N VAL A 86 14.04 -1.55 6.08
CA VAL A 86 14.23 -0.10 5.99
C VAL A 86 13.12 0.55 5.15
N THR A 87 12.79 -0.05 4.00
CA THR A 87 11.72 0.43 3.13
C THR A 87 10.37 0.39 3.84
N TRP A 88 10.02 -0.75 4.45
CA TRP A 88 8.77 -0.92 5.20
C TRP A 88 8.64 0.11 6.31
N ASN A 89 9.66 0.21 7.17
CA ASN A 89 9.65 1.14 8.30
C ASN A 89 9.49 2.58 7.81
N LYS A 90 10.26 2.99 6.81
CA LYS A 90 10.23 4.37 6.32
C LYS A 90 8.89 4.74 5.71
N VAL A 91 8.30 3.85 4.91
CA VAL A 91 6.98 4.07 4.31
C VAL A 91 5.91 4.10 5.40
N ASN A 92 5.91 3.12 6.31
CA ASN A 92 4.94 3.00 7.39
C ASN A 92 4.99 4.18 8.36
N ASP A 93 6.18 4.68 8.71
CA ASP A 93 6.35 5.84 9.57
C ASP A 93 5.77 7.11 8.92
N CYS A 94 6.01 7.31 7.62
CA CYS A 94 5.45 8.42 6.85
C CYS A 94 3.93 8.31 6.72
N ASP A 95 3.41 7.11 6.46
CA ASP A 95 1.98 6.83 6.30
C ASP A 95 1.21 7.06 7.60
N LEU A 96 1.69 6.48 8.71
CA LEU A 96 1.12 6.69 10.04
C LEU A 96 1.17 8.17 10.45
N LYS A 97 2.28 8.86 10.15
CA LYS A 97 2.38 10.30 10.40
C LYS A 97 1.31 11.06 9.63
N TYR A 98 1.17 10.82 8.32
CA TYR A 98 0.16 11.49 7.51
C TYR A 98 -1.25 11.22 8.04
N PHE A 99 -1.56 9.96 8.38
CA PHE A 99 -2.85 9.57 8.93
C PHE A 99 -3.16 10.28 10.26
N ASN A 100 -2.19 10.35 11.17
CA ASN A 100 -2.36 11.01 12.46
C ASN A 100 -2.49 12.54 12.31
N ASP A 101 -1.76 13.14 11.38
CA ASP A 101 -1.77 14.59 11.12
C ASP A 101 -3.03 15.02 10.33
N ASN A 102 -3.70 14.10 9.63
CA ASN A 102 -4.86 14.37 8.78
C ASN A 102 -6.05 13.46 9.18
N PRO A 103 -6.63 13.66 10.38
CA PRO A 103 -7.74 12.83 10.84
C PRO A 103 -8.93 12.97 9.89
N THR A 104 -9.29 11.86 9.24
CA THR A 104 -10.47 11.81 8.39
C THR A 104 -11.70 11.47 9.23
N SER A 105 -12.78 12.24 9.11
CA SER A 105 -14.09 11.76 9.56
C SER A 105 -14.58 10.70 8.57
N PRO A 106 -14.88 9.47 9.02
CA PRO A 106 -15.40 8.48 8.10
C PRO A 106 -16.73 8.99 7.52
N PRO A 107 -17.01 8.77 6.22
CA PRO A 107 -18.25 9.24 5.62
C PRO A 107 -19.44 8.61 6.36
N ASN A 108 -20.27 9.41 7.03
CA ASN A 108 -21.38 8.90 7.84
C ASN A 108 -22.24 7.89 7.07
N ALA A 109 -22.51 8.15 5.79
CA ALA A 109 -23.26 7.25 4.91
C ALA A 109 -22.59 5.87 4.72
N LEU A 110 -21.25 5.83 4.61
CA LEU A 110 -20.51 4.58 4.47
C LEU A 110 -20.45 3.82 5.81
N VAL A 111 -20.30 4.53 6.93
CA VAL A 111 -20.34 3.94 8.28
C VAL A 111 -21.70 3.32 8.56
N GLU A 112 -22.78 4.03 8.26
CA GLU A 112 -24.15 3.51 8.39
C GLU A 112 -24.40 2.29 7.50
N LEU A 113 -23.90 2.31 6.25
CA LEU A 113 -23.97 1.17 5.34
C LEU A 113 -23.25 -0.06 5.91
N LEU A 114 -21.99 0.09 6.31
CA LEU A 114 -21.18 -1.00 6.87
C LEU A 114 -21.80 -1.56 8.15
N ASN A 115 -22.28 -0.69 9.04
CA ASN A 115 -22.98 -1.10 10.26
C ASN A 115 -24.25 -1.90 9.94
N LYS A 116 -25.01 -1.53 8.90
CA LYS A 116 -26.18 -2.28 8.45
C LYS A 116 -25.81 -3.63 7.81
N VAL A 117 -24.69 -3.71 7.11
CA VAL A 117 -24.20 -4.94 6.44
C VAL A 117 -23.63 -5.94 7.46
N ILE A 118 -22.93 -5.46 8.48
CA ILE A 118 -22.27 -6.30 9.50
C ILE A 118 -23.25 -6.66 10.64
N ALA A 119 -24.36 -5.94 10.79
CA ALA A 119 -25.38 -6.28 11.78
C ALA A 119 -25.91 -7.72 11.54
N PRO A 120 -25.85 -8.61 12.55
CA PRO A 120 -26.20 -10.02 12.41
C PRO A 120 -27.72 -10.29 12.26
N THR A 121 -28.50 -9.29 11.88
CA THR A 121 -29.97 -9.35 11.81
C THR A 121 -30.46 -9.20 10.37
N PRO A 122 -31.46 -10.00 9.93
CA PRO A 122 -32.08 -9.84 8.61
C PRO A 122 -32.95 -8.57 8.63
N ASN A 123 -32.33 -7.41 8.40
CA ASN A 123 -33.07 -6.17 8.24
C ASN A 123 -33.71 -6.17 6.85
N ALA A 124 -35.00 -6.49 6.78
CA ALA A 124 -35.80 -6.31 5.58
C ALA A 124 -35.84 -4.81 5.22
N ALA A 125 -35.18 -4.45 4.12
CA ALA A 125 -35.30 -3.12 3.53
C ALA A 125 -36.60 -3.07 2.71
N GLY A 126 -37.62 -2.39 3.22
CA GLY A 126 -38.80 -2.04 2.44
C GLY A 126 -38.51 -0.83 1.55
N VAL A 127 -38.53 -1.02 0.24
CA VAL A 127 -38.49 0.10 -0.73
C VAL A 127 -39.89 0.72 -0.73
N LEU A 128 -40.03 1.93 -0.19
CA LEU A 128 -41.22 2.76 -0.37
C LEU A 128 -41.06 3.54 -1.68
N GLN A 129 -41.88 3.18 -2.66
CA GLN A 129 -42.02 3.93 -3.91
C GLN A 129 -43.05 5.04 -3.66
N LEU A 130 -42.63 6.30 -3.87
CA LEU A 130 -43.53 7.47 -3.87
C LEU A 130 -44.50 7.42 -5.05
#